data_AF-A0A183Q777-F1
#
_entry.id   AF-A0A183Q777-F1
#
_cell.length_a   1.000
_cell.length_b   1.000
_cell.length_c   1.000
_cell.angle_alpha   90.00
_cell.angle_beta   90.00
_cell.angle_gamma   90.00
#
_symmetry.space_group_name_H-M   'P 1'
#
loop_
_entity.id
_entity.type
_entity.pdbx_description
1 polymer ?
#
loop_
_entity_poly.entity_id
_entity_poly.type
_entity_poly.pdbx_seq_one_letter_code
_entity_poly.pdbx_strand_id
1 'polypeptide(L)'
;MPVVNVQDLSSRSKASNTISKEAKPLPSLIIWNLEESKDNDPSRRHAHDLQLVESLVRNVLPEEVSGVHITKVIRLGKWVGGETQPGRILKLVLRSFEERDILPKNAPKTRDSNIRIRPD
;
A
#
# COMPACT_ATOMS: atom_id res chain seq x y z
N MET A 1 -39.80 -23.00 40.75
CA MET A 1 -39.82 -22.04 39.63
C MET A 1 -38.80 -20.94 39.92
N PRO A 2 -37.74 -20.74 39.12
CA PRO A 2 -36.65 -21.68 38.83
C PRO A 2 -35.30 -21.26 39.45
N VAL A 3 -34.43 -22.25 39.69
CA VAL A 3 -33.01 -22.10 40.00
C VAL A 3 -32.27 -21.74 38.71
N VAL A 4 -31.57 -20.61 38.70
CA VAL A 4 -30.77 -20.17 37.55
C VAL A 4 -29.39 -20.82 37.63
N ASN A 5 -29.16 -21.78 36.75
CA ASN A 5 -27.89 -22.46 36.54
C ASN A 5 -26.95 -21.55 35.73
N VAL A 6 -25.94 -20.98 36.38
CA VAL A 6 -24.85 -20.29 35.69
C VAL A 6 -23.90 -21.34 35.11
N GLN A 7 -24.17 -21.75 33.87
CA GLN A 7 -23.22 -22.51 33.07
C GLN A 7 -22.09 -21.59 32.62
N ASP A 8 -20.92 -21.79 33.21
CA ASP A 8 -19.65 -21.26 32.74
C ASP A 8 -19.36 -21.85 31.36
N LEU A 9 -19.65 -21.10 30.31
CA LEU A 9 -19.18 -21.40 28.96
C LEU A 9 -17.73 -20.96 28.88
N SER A 10 -16.84 -21.81 29.41
CA SER A 10 -15.40 -21.76 29.15
C SER A 10 -15.18 -21.77 27.65
N SER A 11 -15.10 -20.57 27.09
CA SER A 11 -14.87 -20.31 25.68
C SER A 11 -13.42 -20.63 25.41
N ARG A 12 -13.16 -21.88 25.01
CA ARG A 12 -11.87 -22.32 24.51
C ARG A 12 -11.62 -21.65 23.15
N SER A 13 -11.18 -20.41 23.19
CA SER A 13 -10.61 -19.72 22.04
C SER A 13 -9.38 -20.51 21.59
N LYS A 14 -9.52 -21.27 20.50
CA LYS A 14 -8.35 -21.76 19.76
C LYS A 14 -7.71 -20.54 19.12
N ALA A 15 -6.76 -19.93 19.82
CA ALA A 15 -5.82 -19.04 19.19
C ALA A 15 -5.08 -19.85 18.11
N SER A 16 -5.35 -19.54 16.86
CA SER A 16 -4.46 -19.90 15.76
C SER A 16 -3.20 -19.07 15.96
N ASN A 17 -2.16 -19.71 16.51
CA ASN A 17 -0.83 -19.13 16.64
C ASN A 17 -0.22 -19.12 15.23
N THR A 18 -0.69 -18.22 14.36
CA THR A 18 0.07 -17.92 13.15
C THR A 18 1.27 -17.13 13.62
N ILE A 19 2.38 -17.84 13.83
CA ILE A 19 3.71 -17.27 14.01
C ILE A 19 3.97 -16.45 12.76
N SER A 20 3.72 -15.14 12.83
CA SER A 20 4.19 -14.18 11.85
C SER A 20 5.71 -14.28 11.87
N LYS A 21 6.28 -14.95 10.86
CA LYS A 21 7.71 -14.84 10.59
C LYS A 21 8.00 -13.34 10.56
N GLU A 22 8.81 -12.87 11.50
CA GLU A 22 9.22 -11.47 11.57
C GLU A 22 10.06 -11.18 10.33
N ALA A 23 9.36 -10.86 9.23
CA ALA A 23 9.97 -10.45 8.00
C ALA A 23 10.62 -9.11 8.29
N LYS A 24 11.91 -8.98 7.97
CA LYS A 24 12.60 -7.70 8.06
C LYS A 24 11.74 -6.64 7.35
N PRO A 25 11.44 -5.51 7.99
CA PRO A 25 10.65 -4.46 7.37
C PRO A 25 11.33 -4.06 6.07
N LEU A 26 10.54 -3.97 5.00
CA LEU A 26 11.01 -3.47 3.73
C LEU A 26 10.89 -1.95 3.72
N PRO A 27 11.78 -1.23 3.03
CA PRO A 27 11.61 0.19 2.77
C PRO A 27 10.49 0.40 1.75
N SER A 28 9.24 0.18 2.19
CA SER A 28 8.06 0.31 1.36
C SER A 28 7.11 1.39 1.86
N LEU A 29 6.37 1.94 0.92
CA LEU A 29 5.30 2.90 1.16
C LEU A 29 4.06 2.49 0.37
N ILE A 30 2.93 3.02 0.81
CA ILE A 30 1.60 2.79 0.26
C ILE A 30 1.01 4.11 -0.20
N ILE A 31 0.44 4.06 -1.41
CA ILE A 31 -0.17 5.18 -2.10
C ILE A 31 -1.65 4.83 -2.34
N TRP A 32 -2.54 5.64 -1.80
CA TRP A 32 -3.98 5.50 -2.00
C TRP A 32 -4.47 6.40 -3.11
N ASN A 33 -5.62 6.01 -3.69
CA ASN A 33 -6.38 6.82 -4.65
C ASN A 33 -5.59 7.20 -5.92
N LEU A 34 -4.58 6.39 -6.27
CA LEU A 34 -3.89 6.50 -7.56
C LEU A 34 -4.75 5.80 -8.61
N GLU A 35 -5.15 6.53 -9.66
CA GLU A 35 -5.97 5.99 -10.74
C GLU A 35 -5.30 4.76 -11.36
N GLU A 36 -6.08 3.69 -11.52
CA GLU A 36 -5.59 2.43 -12.07
C GLU A 36 -6.04 2.31 -13.53
N SER A 37 -5.16 1.82 -14.40
CA SER A 37 -5.49 1.59 -15.80
C SER A 37 -6.54 0.49 -15.96
N LYS A 38 -7.49 0.72 -16.88
CA LYS A 38 -8.52 -0.26 -17.29
C LYS A 38 -8.04 -1.20 -18.40
N ASP A 39 -6.76 -1.14 -18.79
CA ASP A 39 -6.23 -2.03 -19.82
C ASP A 39 -6.25 -3.49 -19.32
N ASN A 40 -6.58 -4.43 -20.19
CA ASN A 40 -6.59 -5.85 -19.84
C ASN A 40 -5.17 -6.42 -19.79
N ASP A 41 -4.23 -5.87 -20.57
CA ASP A 41 -2.85 -6.32 -20.62
C ASP A 41 -2.10 -5.96 -19.31
N PRO A 42 -1.55 -6.95 -18.59
CA PRO A 42 -0.81 -6.70 -17.36
C PRO A 42 0.42 -5.80 -17.53
N SER A 43 1.11 -5.90 -18.67
CA SER A 43 2.35 -5.14 -18.92
C SER A 43 2.04 -3.66 -19.12
N ARG A 44 1.00 -3.35 -19.89
CA ARG A 44 0.51 -1.98 -20.10
C ARG A 44 0.01 -1.34 -18.81
N ARG A 45 -0.71 -2.10 -17.96
CA ARG A 45 -1.11 -1.61 -16.62
C ARG A 45 0.10 -1.32 -15.73
N HIS A 46 1.08 -2.22 -15.72
CA HIS A 46 2.30 -1.99 -14.95
C HIS A 46 3.08 -0.77 -15.44
N ALA A 47 3.20 -0.57 -16.76
CA ALA A 47 3.82 0.61 -17.34
C ALA A 47 3.07 1.91 -16.97
N HIS A 48 1.73 1.87 -16.97
CA HIS A 48 0.92 2.99 -16.51
C HIS A 48 1.16 3.32 -15.03
N ASP A 49 1.19 2.31 -14.16
CA ASP A 49 1.51 2.52 -12.74
C ASP A 49 2.92 3.11 -12.56
N LEU A 50 3.91 2.65 -13.34
CA LEU A 50 5.26 3.23 -13.33
C LEU A 50 5.26 4.70 -13.73
N GLN A 51 4.57 5.08 -14.81
CA GLN A 51 4.47 6.47 -15.25
C GLN A 51 3.83 7.38 -14.19
N LEU A 52 2.78 6.91 -13.53
CA LEU A 52 2.14 7.67 -12.45
C LEU A 52 3.07 7.85 -11.24
N VAL A 53 3.81 6.80 -10.87
CA VAL A 53 4.78 6.89 -9.78
C VAL A 53 5.92 7.84 -10.14
N GLU A 54 6.46 7.77 -11.36
CA GLU A 54 7.50 8.69 -11.81
C GLU A 54 7.03 10.14 -11.76
N SER A 55 5.83 10.43 -12.27
CA SER A 55 5.23 11.77 -12.21
C SER A 55 5.05 12.24 -10.76
N LEU A 56 4.54 11.36 -9.89
CA LEU A 56 4.37 11.66 -8.47
C LEU A 56 5.71 11.96 -7.80
N VAL A 57 6.73 11.14 -8.02
CA VAL A 57 8.07 11.32 -7.45
C VAL A 57 8.68 12.64 -7.91
N ARG A 58 8.55 13.01 -9.20
CA ARG A 58 9.03 14.30 -9.72
C ARG A 58 8.29 15.49 -9.13
N ASN A 59 7.00 15.35 -8.84
CA ASN A 59 6.20 16.43 -8.23
C ASN A 59 6.48 16.59 -6.73
N VAL A 60 6.89 15.50 -6.07
CA VAL A 60 7.13 15.45 -4.62
C VAL A 60 8.58 15.83 -4.28
N LEU A 61 9.54 15.45 -5.11
CA LEU A 61 10.94 15.72 -4.85
C LEU A 61 11.38 17.06 -5.45
N PRO A 62 12.10 17.88 -4.69
CA PRO A 62 12.90 18.97 -5.25
C PRO A 62 13.90 18.41 -6.28
N GLU A 63 14.22 19.20 -7.30
CA GLU A 63 15.16 18.84 -8.36
C GLU A 63 16.57 18.52 -7.81
N GLU A 64 16.90 19.02 -6.61
CA GLU A 64 18.18 18.82 -5.92
C GLU A 64 18.32 17.49 -5.16
N VAL A 65 17.24 16.70 -4.99
CA VAL A 65 17.33 15.43 -4.25
C VAL A 65 17.75 14.30 -5.18
N SER A 66 18.85 13.62 -4.83
CA SER A 66 19.29 12.39 -5.51
C SER A 66 18.10 11.45 -5.73
N GLY A 67 17.92 11.02 -6.99
CA GLY A 67 16.75 10.26 -7.42
C GLY A 67 16.44 9.04 -6.54
N VAL A 68 15.14 8.77 -6.38
CA VAL A 68 14.63 7.63 -5.61
C VAL A 68 14.70 6.35 -6.44
N HIS A 69 15.27 5.29 -5.87
CA HIS A 69 15.41 4.01 -6.56
C HIS A 69 14.22 3.10 -6.27
N ILE A 70 13.32 3.00 -7.23
CA ILE A 70 12.17 2.11 -7.16
C ILE A 70 12.60 0.69 -7.52
N THR A 71 12.44 -0.24 -6.58
CA THR A 71 12.74 -1.66 -6.81
C THR A 71 11.53 -2.45 -7.27
N LYS A 72 10.34 -2.13 -6.75
CA LYS A 72 9.08 -2.80 -7.13
C LYS A 72 7.88 -1.86 -7.04
N VAL A 73 6.94 -2.03 -7.96
CA VAL A 73 5.63 -1.36 -7.99
C VAL A 73 4.54 -2.44 -8.04
N ILE A 74 3.65 -2.46 -7.05
CA ILE A 74 2.69 -3.55 -6.85
C ILE A 74 1.32 -3.00 -6.45
N ARG A 75 0.26 -3.35 -7.18
CA ARG A 75 -1.13 -3.11 -6.72
C ARG A 75 -1.55 -4.18 -5.73
N LEU A 76 -2.02 -3.77 -4.55
CA LEU A 76 -2.55 -4.65 -3.52
C LEU A 76 -4.05 -4.88 -3.74
N GLY A 77 -4.47 -6.14 -3.66
CA GLY A 77 -5.87 -6.55 -3.87
C GLY A 77 -6.07 -7.37 -5.15
N LYS A 78 -7.24 -7.98 -5.29
CA LYS A 78 -7.53 -8.89 -6.41
C LYS A 78 -7.96 -8.09 -7.65
N TRP A 79 -7.49 -8.54 -8.81
CA TRP A 79 -8.07 -8.14 -10.09
C TRP A 79 -9.16 -9.14 -10.46
N VAL A 80 -10.39 -8.67 -10.77
CA VAL A 80 -11.52 -9.55 -11.06
C VAL A 80 -12.19 -9.11 -12.36
N GLY A 81 -12.11 -9.94 -13.39
CA GLY A 81 -12.97 -9.81 -14.58
C GLY A 81 -12.75 -8.57 -15.46
N GLY A 82 -11.55 -8.01 -15.51
CA GLY A 82 -11.29 -6.79 -16.30
C GLY A 82 -11.67 -5.50 -15.57
N GLU A 83 -12.24 -5.61 -14.37
CA GLU A 83 -12.50 -4.50 -13.47
C GLU A 83 -11.58 -4.59 -12.25
N THR A 84 -11.05 -3.43 -11.88
CA THR A 84 -10.34 -3.25 -10.63
C THR A 84 -11.32 -3.33 -9.49
N GLN A 85 -10.98 -4.01 -8.39
CA GLN A 85 -11.62 -3.64 -7.12
C GLN A 85 -11.43 -2.13 -6.92
N PRO A 86 -12.49 -1.35 -6.67
CA PRO A 86 -12.35 0.09 -6.54
C PRO A 86 -11.32 0.44 -5.45
N GLY A 87 -10.38 1.31 -5.78
CA GLY A 87 -9.44 1.87 -4.79
C GLY A 87 -8.29 0.96 -4.36
N ARG A 88 -7.79 0.06 -5.24
CA ARG A 88 -6.59 -0.73 -4.94
C ARG A 88 -5.40 0.16 -4.60
N ILE A 89 -4.77 -0.14 -3.47
CA ILE A 89 -3.61 0.58 -2.96
C ILE A 89 -2.39 0.20 -3.80
N LEU A 90 -1.56 1.18 -4.15
CA LEU A 90 -0.27 0.91 -4.77
C LEU A 90 0.81 0.84 -3.69
N LYS A 91 1.52 -0.28 -3.61
CA LYS A 91 2.71 -0.46 -2.79
C LYS A 91 3.96 -0.23 -3.63
N LEU A 92 4.80 0.67 -3.16
CA LEU A 92 6.10 0.99 -3.73
C LEU A 92 7.18 0.45 -2.80
N VAL A 93 8.14 -0.30 -3.34
CA VAL A 93 9.32 -0.76 -2.60
C VAL A 93 10.52 0.00 -3.13
N LEU A 94 11.30 0.57 -2.23
CA LEU A 94 12.45 1.41 -2.53
C LEU A 94 13.75 0.70 -2.18
N ARG A 95 14.89 1.34 -2.44
CA ARG A 95 16.18 0.75 -2.10
C ARG A 95 16.50 0.92 -0.62
N SER A 96 16.11 2.05 -0.01
CA SER A 96 16.45 2.36 1.38
C SER A 96 15.31 3.06 2.13
N PHE A 97 15.39 3.04 3.47
CA PHE A 97 14.41 3.70 4.34
C PHE A 97 14.49 5.23 4.23
N GLU A 98 15.68 5.76 3.96
CA GLU A 98 15.89 7.18 3.72
C GLU A 98 15.11 7.64 2.49
N GLU A 99 15.23 6.92 1.37
CA GLU A 99 14.44 7.18 0.15
C GLU A 99 12.93 7.11 0.43
N ARG A 100 12.50 6.11 1.22
CA ARG A 100 11.10 5.96 1.64
C ARG A 100 10.60 7.16 2.41
N ASP A 101 11.40 7.69 3.33
CA ASP A 101 10.96 8.76 4.24
C ASP A 101 10.96 10.14 3.63
N ILE A 102 11.76 10.37 2.58
CA ILE A 102 11.79 11.64 1.86
C ILE A 102 10.44 11.89 1.15
N LEU A 103 9.82 10.86 0.59
CA LEU A 103 8.57 11.01 -0.17
C LEU A 103 7.40 11.53 0.67
N PRO A 104 6.97 10.89 1.79
CA PRO A 104 5.88 11.41 2.60
C PRO A 104 6.23 12.72 3.33
N LYS A 105 7.52 13.04 3.54
CA LYS A 105 7.95 14.33 4.12
C LYS A 105 7.76 15.49 3.15
N ASN A 106 8.09 15.28 1.88
CA ASN A 106 7.98 16.30 0.84
C ASN A 106 6.65 16.23 0.08
N ALA A 107 5.85 15.19 0.31
CA ALA A 107 4.54 15.04 -0.31
C ALA A 107 3.76 16.34 -0.07
N PRO A 108 3.39 17.07 -1.13
CA PRO A 108 2.69 18.31 -0.94
C PRO A 108 1.39 17.98 -0.19
N LYS A 109 1.04 18.82 0.79
CA LYS A 109 -0.32 18.87 1.31
C LYS A 109 -1.20 19.47 0.20
N THR A 110 -1.28 18.80 -0.94
CA THR A 110 -2.12 19.19 -2.06
C THR A 110 -3.54 19.18 -1.52
N ARG A 111 -4.07 20.37 -1.23
CA ARG A 111 -5.44 20.57 -0.77
C ARG A 111 -6.47 19.96 -1.74
N ASP A 112 -6.06 19.65 -2.97
CA ASP A 112 -6.94 19.26 -4.07
C ASP A 112 -6.74 17.84 -4.61
N SER A 113 -5.68 17.11 -4.24
CA SER A 113 -5.52 15.71 -4.67
C SER A 113 -5.86 14.76 -3.53
N ASN A 114 -6.84 13.88 -3.74
CA ASN A 114 -7.21 12.84 -2.76
C ASN A 114 -6.12 11.75 -2.58
N ILE A 115 -4.95 11.91 -3.20
CA ILE A 115 -3.81 10.98 -3.12
C ILE A 115 -3.18 11.09 -1.72
N ARG A 116 -2.95 9.95 -1.08
CA ARG A 116 -2.28 9.86 0.22
C ARG A 116 -1.06 8.97 0.10
N ILE A 117 0.04 9.36 0.73
CA ILE A 117 1.31 8.62 0.73
C ILE A 117 1.72 8.38 2.18
N ARG A 118 1.98 7.13 2.57
CA ARG A 118 2.48 6.78 3.90
C ARG A 118 3.45 5.61 3.83
N PRO A 119 4.40 5.47 4.77
CA PRO A 119 5.10 4.21 4.98
C PRO A 119 4.09 3.06 5.16
N ASP A 120 4.44 1.89 4.61
CA ASP A 120 3.66 0.64 4.77
C ASP A 120 3.70 0.11 6.20
#